data_AF-S0EGH4-F1
#
_entry.id   AF-S0EGH4-F1
#
_cell.length_a   1.000
_cell.length_b   1.000
_cell.length_c   1.000
_cell.angle_alpha   90.00
_cell.angle_beta   90.00
_cell.angle_gamma   90.00
#
_symmetry.space_group_name_H-M   'P 1'
#
loop_
_entity.id
_entity.type
_entity.pdbx_description
1 polymer ?
#
loop_
_entity_poly.entity_id
_entity_poly.type
_entity_poly.pdbx_seq_one_letter_code
_entity_poly.pdbx_strand_id
1 'polypeptide(L)'
;MSRALDKSLKESLRHGDHHSVFLEISNVLIEPSNELLEIELLGKSHVVDAYTSVLRDENAVAIPKLRLVQAFIVAQKLLKQFQADKQRVSSGDISRSTAVILLMDPEHLTAANTRKRLIRDKWREEDLQDRLHLEKHLIDSLLTSRLHRHTKSPTLWNHRRWLMEQYRPHNIEVTAEDGLTRTIMISGERHPRNYYAWCHARYLVNTFILSSSSSQEGISRIIIAAQKWCFAHHNDISGWQFLLFLLDKQPAETSPVFRETLKLAASFKWGNESVWYFLRLVTARGVTNSDKDEFESLRKTLWETASEGSIEKKTLERAEQWLMASP
;
A
#
# COMPACT_ATOMS: atom_id res chain seq x y z
N MET A 1 10.62 -14.21 -14.75
CA MET A 1 11.48 -13.84 -15.90
C MET A 1 12.93 -14.11 -15.56
N SER A 2 13.50 -15.16 -16.15
CA SER A 2 14.91 -15.55 -16.00
C SER A 2 15.76 -14.68 -16.92
N ARG A 3 16.42 -13.65 -16.37
CA ARG A 3 17.60 -13.07 -17.01
C ARG A 3 18.79 -13.87 -16.52
N ALA A 4 19.55 -14.48 -17.44
CA ALA A 4 20.79 -15.16 -17.12
C ALA A 4 21.64 -14.25 -16.24
N LEU A 5 22.08 -14.75 -15.07
CA LEU A 5 22.98 -14.00 -14.21
C LEU A 5 24.24 -13.66 -15.01
N ASP A 6 24.56 -12.38 -15.05
CA ASP A 6 25.81 -11.81 -15.59
C ASP A 6 27.03 -12.58 -15.04
N LYS A 7 28.04 -12.85 -15.87
CA LYS A 7 29.23 -13.62 -15.48
C LYS A 7 29.93 -12.99 -14.26
N SER A 8 30.00 -11.66 -14.22
CA SER A 8 30.55 -10.91 -13.08
C SER A 8 29.77 -11.12 -11.78
N LEU A 9 28.43 -11.24 -11.89
CA LEU A 9 27.54 -11.50 -10.76
C LEU A 9 27.72 -12.94 -10.26
N LYS A 10 27.91 -13.92 -11.16
CA LYS A 10 28.19 -15.31 -10.80
C LYS A 10 29.53 -15.46 -10.07
N GLU A 11 30.56 -14.74 -10.49
CA GLU A 11 31.86 -14.72 -9.80
C GLU A 11 31.76 -14.06 -8.42
N SER A 12 31.05 -12.95 -8.31
CA SER A 12 30.81 -12.26 -7.02
C SER A 12 30.01 -13.13 -6.03
N LEU A 13 29.13 -14.02 -6.53
CA LEU A 13 28.39 -14.98 -5.71
C LEU A 13 29.21 -16.22 -5.28
N ARG A 14 30.44 -16.39 -5.78
CA ARG A 14 31.34 -17.48 -5.34
C ARG A 14 32.18 -17.11 -4.13
N HIS A 15 32.22 -15.82 -3.77
CA HIS A 15 33.07 -15.28 -2.71
C HIS A 15 32.22 -14.50 -1.69
N GLY A 16 32.55 -14.66 -0.41
CA GLY A 16 31.89 -13.96 0.70
C GLY A 16 31.06 -14.85 1.61
N ASP A 17 30.91 -14.44 2.87
CA ASP A 17 30.08 -15.13 3.84
C ASP A 17 28.59 -14.78 3.62
N HIS A 18 27.92 -15.60 2.81
CA HIS A 18 26.49 -15.43 2.54
C HIS A 18 25.63 -15.52 3.81
N HIS A 19 26.10 -16.24 4.84
CA HIS A 19 25.36 -16.41 6.09
C HIS A 19 25.41 -15.13 6.93
N SER A 20 26.57 -14.48 7.04
CA SER A 20 26.68 -13.14 7.66
C SER A 20 25.79 -12.12 6.95
N VAL A 21 25.83 -12.06 5.61
CA VAL A 21 24.96 -11.16 4.82
C VAL A 21 23.47 -11.44 5.08
N PHE A 22 23.09 -12.71 5.16
CA PHE A 22 21.73 -13.13 5.51
C PHE A 22 21.32 -12.65 6.91
N LEU A 23 22.19 -12.81 7.91
CA LEU A 23 21.91 -12.36 9.27
C LEU A 23 21.77 -10.84 9.34
N GLU A 24 22.67 -10.10 8.71
CA GLU A 24 22.64 -8.63 8.67
C GLU A 24 21.34 -8.10 8.05
N ILE A 25 20.98 -8.57 6.85
CA ILE A 25 19.72 -8.14 6.19
C ILE A 25 18.50 -8.59 7.00
N SER A 26 18.48 -9.84 7.47
CA SER A 26 17.30 -10.34 8.19
C SER A 26 17.11 -9.67 9.54
N ASN A 27 18.19 -9.34 10.27
CA ASN A 27 18.14 -8.61 11.54
C ASN A 27 17.40 -7.29 11.37
N VAL A 28 17.73 -6.52 10.33
CA VAL A 28 17.06 -5.25 10.06
C VAL A 28 15.58 -5.45 9.76
N LEU A 29 15.22 -6.49 9.01
CA LEU A 29 13.82 -6.75 8.64
C LEU A 29 12.92 -7.22 9.79
N ILE A 30 13.50 -7.77 10.86
CA ILE A 30 12.73 -8.31 12.00
C ILE A 30 13.00 -7.57 13.31
N GLU A 31 13.69 -6.44 13.25
CA GLU A 31 13.98 -5.61 14.40
C GLU A 31 12.67 -4.95 14.90
N PRO A 32 12.35 -5.04 16.20
CA PRO A 32 11.22 -4.32 16.76
C PRO A 32 11.41 -2.80 16.63
N SER A 33 10.45 -2.12 15.99
CA SER A 33 10.43 -0.66 15.91
C SER A 33 8.98 -0.15 15.78
N ASN A 34 8.76 1.07 16.26
CA ASN A 34 7.51 1.81 16.07
C ASN A 34 7.46 2.54 14.71
N GLU A 35 8.62 2.71 14.07
CA GLU A 35 8.76 3.33 12.76
C GLU A 35 8.88 2.27 11.66
N LEU A 36 8.12 2.45 10.58
CA LEU A 36 8.20 1.56 9.42
C LEU A 36 9.51 1.79 8.68
N LEU A 37 10.09 0.72 8.15
CA LEU A 37 11.32 0.81 7.36
C LEU A 37 11.00 1.45 6.00
N GLU A 38 11.84 2.39 5.57
CA GLU A 38 11.90 2.86 4.19
C GLU A 38 13.00 2.11 3.43
N ILE A 39 12.63 1.01 2.78
CA ILE A 39 13.57 0.13 2.11
C ILE A 39 13.79 0.55 0.65
N GLU A 40 15.05 0.64 0.24
CA GLU A 40 15.47 0.88 -1.14
C GLU A 40 16.50 -0.16 -1.60
N LEU A 41 16.35 -0.68 -2.84
CA LEU A 41 17.28 -1.68 -3.40
C LEU A 41 18.28 -1.03 -4.35
N LEU A 42 19.54 -0.97 -3.93
CA LEU A 42 20.60 -0.31 -4.69
C LEU A 42 21.03 -1.14 -5.91
N GLY A 43 20.95 -0.52 -7.08
CA GLY A 43 21.44 -1.07 -8.34
C GLY A 43 22.96 -0.96 -8.49
N LYS A 44 23.50 -1.50 -9.59
CA LYS A 44 24.94 -1.52 -9.91
C LYS A 44 25.59 -0.12 -10.00
N SER A 45 24.79 0.93 -10.18
CA SER A 45 25.27 2.32 -10.25
C SER A 45 25.69 2.89 -8.90
N HIS A 46 25.30 2.25 -7.79
CA HIS A 46 25.69 2.67 -6.45
C HIS A 46 26.90 1.85 -6.04
N VAL A 47 28.08 2.48 -6.03
CA VAL A 47 29.32 1.85 -5.57
C VAL A 47 29.31 1.87 -4.06
N VAL A 48 29.06 0.71 -3.46
CA VAL A 48 29.17 0.47 -2.01
C VAL A 48 30.34 -0.48 -1.81
N ASP A 49 31.03 -0.38 -0.66
CA ASP A 49 32.16 -1.25 -0.38
C ASP A 49 31.78 -2.75 -0.39
N ALA A 50 32.79 -3.61 -0.58
CA ALA A 50 32.63 -5.05 -0.72
C ALA A 50 32.32 -5.80 0.59
N TYR A 51 32.09 -5.11 1.70
CA TYR A 51 31.75 -5.67 3.00
C TYR A 51 30.38 -5.19 3.51
N THR A 52 29.87 -4.07 2.99
CA THR A 52 28.58 -3.53 3.39
C THR A 52 27.42 -4.35 2.79
N SER A 53 26.63 -4.95 3.68
CA SER A 53 25.38 -5.64 3.33
C SER A 53 24.17 -4.72 3.37
N VAL A 54 24.18 -3.72 4.25
CA VAL A 54 23.09 -2.79 4.51
C VAL A 54 23.67 -1.42 4.84
N LEU A 55 23.13 -0.37 4.21
CA LEU A 55 23.30 1.01 4.65
C LEU A 55 22.04 1.42 5.40
N ARG A 56 22.21 2.00 6.58
CA ARG A 56 21.09 2.39 7.44
C ARG A 56 21.28 3.80 7.96
N ASP A 57 20.21 4.58 7.83
CA ASP A 57 20.05 5.89 8.46
C ASP A 57 18.67 5.89 9.12
N GLU A 58 18.63 5.75 10.45
CA GLU A 58 17.40 5.55 11.23
C GLU A 58 16.50 4.42 10.66
N ASN A 59 15.30 4.75 10.16
CA ASN A 59 14.36 3.83 9.54
C ASN A 59 14.59 3.66 8.02
N ALA A 60 15.44 4.48 7.40
CA ALA A 60 15.81 4.35 6.00
C ALA A 60 16.88 3.26 5.82
N VAL A 61 16.59 2.28 4.97
CA VAL A 61 17.41 1.08 4.78
C VAL A 61 17.70 0.87 3.30
N ALA A 62 18.96 0.93 2.91
CA ALA A 62 19.38 0.67 1.55
C ALA A 62 20.17 -0.65 1.46
N ILE A 63 19.73 -1.54 0.58
CA ILE A 63 20.29 -2.89 0.43
C ILE A 63 20.82 -3.07 -1.00
N PRO A 64 22.12 -3.33 -1.21
CA PRO A 64 22.65 -3.67 -2.52
C PRO A 64 21.99 -4.95 -3.07
N LYS A 65 21.54 -4.92 -4.33
CA LYS A 65 20.86 -6.08 -4.96
C LYS A 65 21.68 -7.37 -4.91
N LEU A 66 23.01 -7.28 -5.02
CA LEU A 66 23.90 -8.44 -4.90
C LEU A 66 23.81 -9.07 -3.50
N ARG A 67 23.79 -8.25 -2.45
CA ARG A 67 23.69 -8.70 -1.05
C ARG A 67 22.34 -9.36 -0.78
N LEU A 68 21.26 -8.78 -1.31
CA LEU A 68 19.94 -9.40 -1.24
C LEU A 68 19.92 -10.79 -1.91
N VAL A 69 20.59 -10.95 -3.06
CA VAL A 69 20.70 -12.27 -3.73
C VAL A 69 21.50 -13.27 -2.87
N GLN A 70 22.59 -12.85 -2.24
CA GLN A 70 23.37 -13.70 -1.32
C GLN A 70 22.52 -14.16 -0.13
N ALA A 71 21.83 -13.23 0.53
CA ALA A 71 20.93 -13.54 1.63
C ALA A 71 19.78 -14.47 1.19
N PHE A 72 19.23 -14.26 0.00
CA PHE A 72 18.16 -15.08 -0.55
C PHE A 72 18.57 -16.54 -0.78
N ILE A 73 19.82 -16.81 -1.18
CA ILE A 73 20.33 -18.19 -1.33
C ILE A 73 20.29 -18.93 0.00
N VAL A 74 20.73 -18.29 1.08
CA VAL A 74 20.69 -18.87 2.44
C VAL A 74 19.24 -19.07 2.89
N ALA A 75 18.40 -18.04 2.74
CA ALA A 75 17.00 -18.09 3.11
C ALA A 75 16.23 -19.22 2.39
N GLN A 76 16.47 -19.43 1.09
CA GLN A 76 15.88 -20.56 0.36
C GLN A 76 16.33 -21.91 0.89
N LYS A 77 17.61 -22.07 1.22
CA LYS A 77 18.13 -23.33 1.77
C LYS A 77 17.46 -23.66 3.10
N LEU A 78 17.34 -22.68 3.99
CA LEU A 78 16.66 -22.83 5.28
C LEU A 78 15.17 -23.13 5.11
N LEU A 79 14.46 -22.43 4.21
CA LEU A 79 13.06 -22.74 3.93
C LEU A 79 12.87 -24.17 3.41
N LYS A 80 13.72 -24.64 2.48
CA LYS A 80 13.67 -26.01 1.96
C LYS A 80 13.94 -27.05 3.06
N GLN A 81 14.91 -26.80 3.94
CA GLN A 81 15.20 -27.67 5.07
C GLN A 81 14.02 -27.76 6.03
N PHE A 82 13.39 -26.61 6.35
CA PHE A 82 12.19 -26.56 7.20
C PHE A 82 10.99 -27.28 6.57
N GLN A 83 10.84 -27.22 5.25
CA GLN A 83 9.77 -27.95 4.54
C GLN A 83 9.99 -29.46 4.55
N ALA A 84 11.25 -29.92 4.52
CA ALA A 84 11.59 -31.34 4.59
C ALA A 84 11.44 -31.87 6.03
N ASP A 85 11.89 -31.09 7.02
CA ASP A 85 11.79 -31.40 8.43
C ASP A 85 11.67 -30.11 9.26
N LYS A 86 10.52 -29.92 9.90
CA LYS A 86 10.22 -28.72 10.70
C LYS A 86 11.13 -28.56 11.91
N GLN A 87 11.70 -29.64 12.44
CA GLN A 87 12.58 -29.60 13.62
C GLN A 87 14.02 -29.21 13.26
N ARG A 88 14.36 -29.24 11.97
CA ARG A 88 15.72 -29.01 11.49
C ARG A 88 16.14 -27.54 11.50
N VAL A 89 15.20 -26.62 11.55
CA VAL A 89 15.44 -25.17 11.47
C VAL A 89 14.67 -24.48 12.59
N SER A 90 15.34 -23.59 13.33
CA SER A 90 14.71 -22.87 14.44
C SER A 90 13.58 -21.95 13.93
N SER A 91 12.59 -21.68 14.80
CA SER A 91 11.49 -20.74 14.49
C SER A 91 12.00 -19.33 14.12
N GLY A 92 13.08 -18.89 14.77
CA GLY A 92 13.74 -17.62 14.47
C GLY A 92 14.35 -17.60 13.06
N ASP A 93 15.08 -18.64 12.69
CA ASP A 93 15.75 -18.73 11.39
C ASP A 93 14.75 -18.82 10.23
N ILE A 94 13.64 -19.54 10.41
CA ILE A 94 12.59 -19.60 9.39
C ILE A 94 11.83 -18.27 9.28
N SER A 95 11.64 -17.54 10.39
CA SER A 95 11.09 -16.18 10.35
C SER A 95 12.02 -15.24 9.57
N ARG A 96 13.32 -15.23 9.87
CA ARG A 96 14.33 -14.46 9.12
C ARG A 96 14.36 -14.82 7.64
N SER A 97 14.35 -16.11 7.33
CA SER A 97 14.38 -16.64 5.97
C SER A 97 13.18 -16.17 5.16
N THR A 98 11.98 -16.29 5.72
CA THR A 98 10.76 -15.89 5.02
C THR A 98 10.67 -14.38 4.84
N ALA A 99 11.19 -13.56 5.76
CA ALA A 99 11.28 -12.11 5.59
C ALA A 99 12.19 -11.74 4.40
N VAL A 100 13.40 -12.32 4.32
CA VAL A 100 14.32 -12.10 3.19
C VAL A 100 13.72 -12.57 1.87
N ILE A 101 13.03 -13.72 1.86
CA ILE A 101 12.35 -14.22 0.67
C ILE A 101 11.26 -13.26 0.19
N LEU A 102 10.45 -12.70 1.10
CA LEU A 102 9.40 -11.74 0.74
C LEU A 102 9.97 -10.38 0.31
N LEU A 103 11.11 -9.96 0.87
CA LEU A 103 11.84 -8.79 0.36
C LEU A 103 12.34 -9.02 -1.08
N MET A 104 12.82 -10.22 -1.40
CA MET A 104 13.26 -10.55 -2.77
C MET A 104 12.09 -10.74 -3.75
N ASP A 105 11.03 -11.42 -3.32
CA ASP A 105 9.86 -11.74 -4.13
C ASP A 105 8.56 -11.69 -3.30
N PRO A 106 7.77 -10.61 -3.44
CA PRO A 106 6.58 -10.40 -2.61
C PRO A 106 5.45 -11.39 -2.92
N GLU A 107 5.50 -12.06 -4.08
CA GLU A 107 4.51 -13.05 -4.50
C GLU A 107 4.86 -14.49 -4.06
N HIS A 108 5.87 -14.67 -3.21
CA HIS A 108 6.29 -15.99 -2.76
C HIS A 108 5.32 -16.58 -1.73
N LEU A 109 4.22 -17.17 -2.22
CA LEU A 109 3.11 -17.71 -1.42
C LEU A 109 3.55 -18.69 -0.33
N THR A 110 4.53 -19.56 -0.61
CA THR A 110 5.05 -20.51 0.38
C THR A 110 5.68 -19.80 1.57
N ALA A 111 6.36 -18.67 1.35
CA ALA A 111 6.99 -17.90 2.43
C ALA A 111 5.90 -17.17 3.24
N ALA A 112 5.00 -16.46 2.56
CA ALA A 112 3.87 -15.78 3.20
C ALA A 112 3.04 -16.74 4.06
N ASN A 113 2.66 -17.90 3.53
CA ASN A 113 1.88 -18.89 4.27
C ASN A 113 2.69 -19.58 5.38
N THR A 114 4.02 -19.68 5.26
CA THR A 114 4.86 -20.19 6.35
C THR A 114 4.82 -19.23 7.53
N ARG A 115 4.91 -17.91 7.29
CA ARG A 115 4.78 -16.90 8.36
C ARG A 115 3.44 -16.96 9.08
N LYS A 116 2.33 -17.06 8.33
CA LYS A 116 0.99 -17.26 8.91
C LYS A 116 0.92 -18.49 9.82
N ARG A 117 1.54 -19.61 9.40
CA ARG A 117 1.60 -20.84 10.22
C ARG A 117 2.42 -20.63 11.49
N LEU A 118 3.58 -19.98 11.41
CA LEU A 118 4.43 -19.71 12.59
C LEU A 118 3.69 -18.89 13.66
N ILE A 119 2.84 -17.96 13.25
CA ILE A 119 2.01 -17.18 14.18
C ILE A 119 0.89 -18.04 14.76
N ARG A 120 0.15 -18.75 13.91
CA ARG A 120 -0.98 -19.59 14.34
C ARG A 120 -0.55 -20.73 15.27
N ASP A 121 0.60 -21.34 15.02
CA ASP A 121 1.11 -22.45 15.83
C ASP A 121 1.43 -21.99 17.27
N LYS A 122 1.55 -20.67 17.50
CA LYS A 122 1.87 -20.03 18.78
C LYS A 122 0.70 -19.25 19.39
N TRP A 123 -0.53 -19.54 18.98
CA TRP A 123 -1.72 -18.75 19.36
C TRP A 123 -2.01 -18.69 20.87
N ARG A 124 -1.44 -19.61 21.64
CA ARG A 124 -1.62 -19.70 23.10
C ARG A 124 -0.41 -19.19 23.89
N GLU A 125 0.61 -18.68 23.20
CA GLU A 125 1.80 -18.13 23.83
C GLU A 125 1.56 -16.67 24.24
N GLU A 126 2.15 -16.26 25.37
CA GLU A 126 2.04 -14.89 25.91
C GLU A 126 2.66 -13.84 24.97
N ASP A 127 3.58 -14.25 24.09
CA ASP A 127 4.31 -13.37 23.16
C ASP A 127 3.56 -13.13 21.83
N LEU A 128 2.31 -13.59 21.69
CA LEU A 128 1.54 -13.49 20.45
C LEU A 128 1.37 -12.03 19.98
N GLN A 129 1.11 -11.11 20.90
CA GLN A 129 0.90 -9.70 20.56
C GLN A 129 2.17 -9.09 19.95
N ASP A 130 3.34 -9.38 20.52
CA ASP A 130 4.63 -8.94 19.99
C ASP A 130 4.90 -9.54 18.62
N ARG A 131 4.54 -10.82 18.41
CA ARG A 131 4.66 -11.47 17.09
C ARG A 131 3.76 -10.84 16.04
N LEU A 132 2.51 -10.53 16.41
CA LEU A 132 1.56 -9.85 15.54
C LEU A 132 2.00 -8.43 15.21
N HIS A 133 2.62 -7.73 16.18
CA HIS A 133 3.22 -6.42 15.98
C HIS A 133 4.41 -6.48 15.01
N LEU A 134 5.35 -7.41 15.22
CA LEU A 134 6.50 -7.62 14.35
C LEU A 134 6.08 -8.03 12.93
N GLU A 135 5.08 -8.89 12.79
CA GLU A 135 4.58 -9.28 11.47
C GLU A 135 3.92 -8.09 10.76
N LYS A 136 3.11 -7.31 11.48
CA LYS A 136 2.51 -6.08 10.92
C LYS A 136 3.59 -5.08 10.50
N HIS A 137 4.61 -4.87 11.33
CA HIS A 137 5.74 -3.98 11.03
C HIS A 137 6.46 -4.39 9.74
N LEU A 138 6.80 -5.68 9.59
CA LEU A 138 7.43 -6.19 8.36
C LEU A 138 6.55 -5.96 7.14
N ILE A 139 5.27 -6.36 7.20
CA ILE A 139 4.36 -6.28 6.06
C ILE A 139 4.08 -4.82 5.67
N ASP A 140 3.83 -3.96 6.65
CA ASP A 140 3.59 -2.54 6.40
C ASP A 140 4.86 -1.85 5.86
N SER A 141 6.05 -2.20 6.36
CA SER A 141 7.32 -1.71 5.82
C SER A 141 7.50 -2.10 4.35
N LEU A 142 7.23 -3.36 3.98
CA LEU A 142 7.31 -3.81 2.58
C LEU A 142 6.27 -3.11 1.68
N LEU A 143 5.07 -2.82 2.19
CA LEU A 143 3.99 -2.17 1.44
C LEU A 143 4.17 -0.67 1.25
N THR A 144 4.99 -0.02 2.07
CA THR A 144 5.18 1.46 2.11
C THR A 144 6.57 1.91 1.62
N SER A 145 7.54 0.99 1.57
CA SER A 145 8.88 1.22 1.04
C SER A 145 8.89 1.55 -0.46
N ARG A 146 10.03 2.05 -0.99
CA ARG A 146 10.24 2.37 -2.43
C ARG A 146 10.44 1.11 -3.29
N LEU A 147 9.57 0.13 -3.09
CA LEU A 147 9.61 -1.20 -3.69
C LEU A 147 8.39 -1.39 -4.59
N HIS A 148 8.49 -0.95 -5.85
CA HIS A 148 7.35 -0.91 -6.79
C HIS A 148 6.60 -2.23 -7.02
N ARG A 149 7.24 -3.39 -6.80
CA ARG A 149 6.57 -4.70 -6.88
C ARG A 149 5.80 -5.04 -5.60
N HIS A 150 6.30 -4.57 -4.46
CA HIS A 150 5.76 -4.90 -3.14
C HIS A 150 4.56 -4.04 -2.79
N THR A 151 4.62 -2.74 -3.09
CA THR A 151 3.56 -1.76 -2.78
C THR A 151 2.20 -2.18 -3.35
N LYS A 152 2.18 -2.86 -4.51
CA LYS A 152 0.97 -3.38 -5.16
C LYS A 152 0.81 -4.90 -5.09
N SER A 153 1.56 -5.57 -4.22
CA SER A 153 1.55 -7.03 -4.13
C SER A 153 0.22 -7.55 -3.60
N PRO A 154 -0.55 -8.34 -4.39
CA PRO A 154 -1.78 -8.96 -3.90
C PRO A 154 -1.50 -9.89 -2.71
N THR A 155 -0.36 -10.60 -2.75
CA THR A 155 0.06 -11.51 -1.68
C THR A 155 0.28 -10.77 -0.35
N LEU A 156 1.00 -9.64 -0.36
CA LEU A 156 1.25 -8.85 0.84
C LEU A 156 -0.03 -8.19 1.37
N TRP A 157 -0.88 -7.63 0.50
CA TRP A 157 -2.16 -7.04 0.93
C TRP A 157 -3.13 -8.08 1.50
N ASN A 158 -3.15 -9.29 0.93
CA ASN A 158 -3.92 -10.41 1.49
C ASN A 158 -3.32 -10.92 2.80
N HIS A 159 -1.99 -10.86 2.97
CA HIS A 159 -1.35 -11.15 4.25
C HIS A 159 -1.76 -10.11 5.30
N ARG A 160 -1.68 -8.83 4.98
CA ARG A 160 -2.13 -7.75 5.86
C ARG A 160 -3.60 -7.91 6.26
N ARG A 161 -4.49 -8.25 5.32
CA ARG A 161 -5.90 -8.54 5.62
C ARG A 161 -6.04 -9.66 6.64
N TRP A 162 -5.36 -10.78 6.40
CA TRP A 162 -5.35 -11.90 7.35
C TRP A 162 -4.84 -11.48 8.73
N LEU A 163 -3.82 -10.61 8.83
CA LEU A 163 -3.33 -10.09 10.12
C LEU A 163 -4.42 -9.32 10.86
N MET A 164 -5.14 -8.43 10.18
CA MET A 164 -6.22 -7.67 10.81
C MET A 164 -7.33 -8.59 11.33
N GLU A 165 -7.61 -9.70 10.65
CA GLU A 165 -8.54 -10.72 11.12
C GLU A 165 -8.04 -11.43 12.39
N GLN A 166 -6.72 -11.56 12.57
CA GLN A 166 -6.15 -12.16 13.78
C GLN A 166 -6.24 -11.22 14.98
N TYR A 167 -6.36 -9.91 14.81
CA TYR A 167 -6.37 -8.98 15.94
C TYR A 167 -7.70 -9.06 16.72
N ARG A 168 -8.81 -9.32 16.03
CA ARG A 168 -10.15 -9.45 16.63
C ARG A 168 -10.27 -10.52 17.73
N PRO A 169 -9.94 -11.81 17.50
CA PRO A 169 -10.08 -12.83 18.54
C PRO A 169 -9.18 -12.59 19.77
N HIS A 170 -8.17 -11.72 19.63
CA HIS A 170 -7.22 -11.39 20.69
C HIS A 170 -7.49 -10.03 21.34
N ASN A 171 -8.63 -9.41 21.03
CA ASN A 171 -9.01 -8.08 21.54
C ASN A 171 -7.94 -7.00 21.32
N ILE A 172 -7.14 -7.14 20.26
CA ILE A 172 -6.16 -6.13 19.88
C ILE A 172 -6.90 -5.10 19.04
N GLU A 173 -6.86 -3.84 19.47
CA GLU A 173 -7.50 -2.74 18.76
C GLU A 173 -6.87 -2.53 17.38
N VAL A 174 -7.71 -2.42 16.35
CA VAL A 174 -7.29 -2.09 14.99
C VAL A 174 -7.76 -0.68 14.68
N THR A 175 -6.82 0.27 14.66
CA THR A 175 -7.08 1.66 14.29
C THR A 175 -7.11 1.78 12.77
N ALA A 176 -8.32 1.75 12.19
CA ALA A 176 -8.51 1.86 10.73
C ALA A 176 -7.96 3.19 10.16
N GLU A 177 -7.99 4.26 10.96
CA GLU A 177 -7.44 5.58 10.62
C GLU A 177 -5.90 5.55 10.52
N ASP A 178 -5.21 4.90 11.47
CA ASP A 178 -3.76 4.71 11.37
C ASP A 178 -3.41 3.81 10.19
N GLY A 179 -4.19 2.75 9.96
CA GLY A 179 -4.00 1.88 8.80
C GLY A 179 -4.15 2.63 7.48
N LEU A 180 -5.08 3.58 7.42
CA LEU A 180 -5.26 4.46 6.26
C LEU A 180 -4.06 5.39 6.06
N THR A 181 -3.71 6.16 7.09
CA THR A 181 -2.71 7.24 7.00
C THR A 181 -1.28 6.71 6.92
N ARG A 182 -0.92 5.73 7.76
CA ARG A 182 0.45 5.20 7.86
C ARG A 182 0.78 4.10 6.87
N THR A 183 -0.21 3.54 6.15
CA THR A 183 0.04 2.43 5.21
C THR A 183 -0.60 2.65 3.86
N ILE A 184 -1.93 2.80 3.80
CA ILE A 184 -2.65 2.85 2.52
C ILE A 184 -2.29 4.09 1.71
N MET A 185 -2.32 5.27 2.35
CA MET A 185 -2.00 6.55 1.70
C MET A 185 -0.57 6.57 1.19
N ILE A 186 0.39 6.18 2.04
CA ILE A 186 1.81 6.06 1.65
C ILE A 186 1.97 5.08 0.47
N SER A 187 1.33 3.92 0.51
CA SER A 187 1.40 2.95 -0.58
C SER A 187 0.74 3.45 -1.88
N GLY A 188 -0.31 4.27 -1.76
CA GLY A 188 -0.94 4.99 -2.88
C GLY A 188 -0.03 6.04 -3.50
N GLU A 189 0.78 6.73 -2.69
CA GLU A 189 1.80 7.67 -3.16
C GLU A 189 2.95 6.95 -3.86
N ARG A 190 3.42 5.83 -3.29
CA ARG A 190 4.50 5.02 -3.91
C ARG A 190 4.05 4.33 -5.20
N HIS A 191 2.76 4.06 -5.36
CA HIS A 191 2.21 3.46 -6.57
C HIS A 191 0.89 4.14 -6.96
N PRO A 192 0.92 5.12 -7.88
CA PRO A 192 -0.29 5.80 -8.31
C PRO A 192 -1.35 4.79 -8.79
N ARG A 193 -2.60 4.99 -8.35
CA ARG A 193 -3.76 4.15 -8.64
C ARG A 193 -3.64 2.74 -8.07
N ASN A 194 -3.07 2.60 -6.88
CA ASN A 194 -2.90 1.33 -6.17
C ASN A 194 -4.25 0.73 -5.73
N TYR A 195 -4.91 0.02 -6.64
CA TYR A 195 -6.20 -0.61 -6.38
C TYR A 195 -6.20 -1.54 -5.15
N TYR A 196 -5.11 -2.26 -4.89
CA TYR A 196 -5.02 -3.18 -3.75
C TYR A 196 -5.02 -2.44 -2.41
N ALA A 197 -4.28 -1.34 -2.30
CA ALA A 197 -4.27 -0.49 -1.10
C ALA A 197 -5.67 0.06 -0.80
N TRP A 198 -6.33 0.64 -1.81
CA TRP A 198 -7.66 1.23 -1.64
C TRP A 198 -8.77 0.17 -1.47
N CYS A 199 -8.60 -1.04 -2.02
CA CYS A 199 -9.47 -2.17 -1.71
C CYS A 199 -9.31 -2.62 -0.24
N HIS A 200 -8.08 -2.59 0.27
CA HIS A 200 -7.82 -2.85 1.69
C HIS A 200 -8.44 -1.76 2.59
N ALA A 201 -8.41 -0.49 2.18
CA ALA A 201 -9.09 0.60 2.89
C ALA A 201 -10.59 0.35 3.07
N ARG A 202 -11.28 -0.05 1.99
CA ARG A 202 -12.71 -0.43 2.04
C ARG A 202 -12.96 -1.58 3.01
N TYR A 203 -12.07 -2.57 3.02
CA TYR A 203 -12.13 -3.67 3.98
C TYR A 203 -12.04 -3.16 5.42
N LEU A 204 -11.07 -2.29 5.74
CA LEU A 204 -10.93 -1.74 7.09
C LEU A 204 -12.18 -0.99 7.54
N VAL A 205 -12.75 -0.15 6.68
CA VAL A 205 -13.98 0.59 6.97
C VAL A 205 -15.14 -0.38 7.26
N ASN A 206 -15.40 -1.33 6.36
CA ASN A 206 -16.51 -2.28 6.52
C ASN A 206 -16.35 -3.17 7.76
N THR A 207 -15.12 -3.50 8.12
CA THR A 207 -14.79 -4.52 9.12
C THR A 207 -14.64 -3.94 10.52
N PHE A 208 -14.08 -2.73 10.65
CA PHE A 208 -13.72 -2.16 11.94
C PHE A 208 -14.47 -0.86 12.27
N ILE A 209 -14.91 -0.10 11.27
CA ILE A 209 -15.63 1.16 11.50
C ILE A 209 -17.13 0.94 11.50
N LEU A 210 -17.68 0.32 10.45
CA LEU A 210 -19.13 0.12 10.31
C LEU A 210 -19.71 -0.81 11.38
N SER A 211 -18.89 -1.69 11.96
CA SER A 211 -19.30 -2.58 13.05
C SER A 211 -19.20 -1.94 14.44
N SER A 212 -18.68 -0.70 14.54
CA SER A 212 -18.52 0.02 15.81
C SER A 212 -19.74 0.87 16.15
N SER A 213 -19.95 1.12 17.46
CA SER A 213 -21.01 2.02 17.95
C SER A 213 -20.81 3.48 17.52
N SER A 214 -19.56 3.90 17.30
CA SER A 214 -19.16 5.24 16.84
C SER A 214 -18.90 5.31 15.34
N SER A 215 -19.61 4.50 14.54
CA SER A 215 -19.36 4.35 13.09
C SER A 215 -19.44 5.68 12.32
N GLN A 216 -20.41 6.55 12.62
CA GLN A 216 -20.56 7.85 11.94
C GLN A 216 -19.33 8.75 12.13
N GLU A 217 -18.88 8.91 13.39
CA GLU A 217 -17.71 9.74 13.70
C GLU A 217 -16.43 9.16 13.06
N GLY A 218 -16.27 7.84 13.12
CA GLY A 218 -15.17 7.15 12.47
C GLY A 218 -15.15 7.35 10.95
N ILE A 219 -16.31 7.29 10.28
CA ILE A 219 -16.41 7.54 8.84
C ILE A 219 -16.07 9.00 8.53
N SER A 220 -16.59 9.97 9.28
CA SER A 220 -16.28 11.40 9.05
C SER A 220 -14.78 11.69 9.17
N ARG A 221 -14.07 11.11 10.15
CA ARG A 221 -12.60 11.24 10.24
C ARG A 221 -11.89 10.67 9.00
N ILE A 222 -12.31 9.50 8.54
CA ILE A 222 -11.77 8.86 7.34
C ILE A 222 -12.07 9.68 6.07
N ILE A 223 -13.25 10.29 5.97
CA ILE A 223 -13.62 11.20 4.86
C ILE A 223 -12.68 12.40 4.84
N ILE A 224 -12.46 13.06 5.98
CA ILE A 224 -11.55 14.22 6.07
C ILE A 224 -10.14 13.84 5.59
N ALA A 225 -9.61 12.71 6.07
CA ALA A 225 -8.30 12.24 5.68
C ALA A 225 -8.23 11.89 4.17
N ALA A 226 -9.22 11.14 3.67
CA ALA A 226 -9.28 10.73 2.26
C ALA A 226 -9.46 11.92 1.31
N GLN A 227 -10.31 12.90 1.68
CA GLN A 227 -10.52 14.14 0.93
C GLN A 227 -9.22 14.93 0.81
N LYS A 228 -8.54 15.18 1.93
CA LYS A 228 -7.25 15.87 1.96
C LYS A 228 -6.23 15.17 1.05
N TRP A 229 -6.17 13.84 1.11
CA TRP A 229 -5.26 13.07 0.26
C TRP A 229 -5.62 13.15 -1.22
N CYS A 230 -6.91 13.02 -1.58
CA CYS A 230 -7.38 13.13 -2.97
C CYS A 230 -7.05 14.51 -3.57
N PHE A 231 -7.17 15.58 -2.79
CA PHE A 231 -6.85 16.93 -3.24
C PHE A 231 -5.35 17.11 -3.52
N ALA A 232 -4.48 16.50 -2.72
CA ALA A 232 -3.04 16.46 -2.98
C ALA A 232 -2.66 15.53 -4.16
N HIS A 233 -3.50 14.53 -4.46
CA HIS A 233 -3.26 13.49 -5.47
C HIS A 233 -4.38 13.43 -6.50
N HIS A 234 -4.76 14.59 -7.07
CA HIS A 234 -5.97 14.74 -7.87
C HIS A 234 -6.06 13.78 -9.09
N ASN A 235 -4.95 13.22 -9.57
CA ASN A 235 -4.90 12.27 -10.68
C ASN A 235 -5.06 10.78 -10.28
N ASP A 236 -5.29 10.47 -9.00
CA ASP A 236 -5.43 9.10 -8.49
C ASP A 236 -6.89 8.64 -8.41
N ILE A 237 -7.35 7.95 -9.45
CA ILE A 237 -8.72 7.41 -9.50
C ILE A 237 -9.05 6.48 -8.34
N SER A 238 -8.10 5.72 -7.79
CA SER A 238 -8.41 4.74 -6.75
C SER A 238 -8.72 5.42 -5.41
N GLY A 239 -8.02 6.52 -5.09
CA GLY A 239 -8.34 7.40 -3.96
C GLY A 239 -9.73 8.03 -4.11
N TRP A 240 -10.02 8.63 -5.27
CA TRP A 240 -11.35 9.22 -5.52
C TRP A 240 -12.49 8.20 -5.46
N GLN A 241 -12.28 6.98 -5.98
CA GLN A 241 -13.26 5.89 -5.86
C GLN A 241 -13.42 5.40 -4.41
N PHE A 242 -12.41 5.56 -3.56
CA PHE A 242 -12.54 5.28 -2.13
C PHE A 242 -13.34 6.40 -1.43
N LEU A 243 -13.09 7.67 -1.78
CA LEU A 243 -13.87 8.80 -1.26
C LEU A 243 -15.36 8.67 -1.62
N LEU A 244 -15.71 8.32 -2.87
CA LEU A 244 -17.10 8.03 -3.26
C LEU A 244 -17.75 6.93 -2.42
N PHE A 245 -16.99 5.87 -2.14
CA PHE A 245 -17.46 4.77 -1.30
C PHE A 245 -17.77 5.24 0.14
N LEU A 246 -16.99 6.18 0.69
CA LEU A 246 -17.25 6.74 2.01
C LEU A 246 -18.49 7.65 2.01
N LEU A 247 -18.66 8.49 0.98
CA LEU A 247 -19.82 9.36 0.84
C LEU A 247 -21.13 8.56 0.72
N ASP A 248 -21.10 7.36 0.11
CA ASP A 248 -22.25 6.44 0.12
C ASP A 248 -22.64 5.96 1.53
N LYS A 249 -21.69 5.95 2.47
CA LYS A 249 -21.94 5.57 3.87
C LYS A 249 -22.30 6.76 4.76
N GLN A 250 -21.94 7.97 4.36
CA GLN A 250 -22.22 9.21 5.10
C GLN A 250 -22.72 10.31 4.14
N PRO A 251 -23.97 10.22 3.65
CA PRO A 251 -24.48 11.13 2.61
C PRO A 251 -24.44 12.60 2.98
N ALA A 252 -24.53 12.93 4.28
CA ALA A 252 -24.45 14.30 4.80
C ALA A 252 -23.16 15.04 4.41
N GLU A 253 -22.07 14.32 4.16
CA GLU A 253 -20.76 14.90 3.78
C GLU A 253 -20.65 15.15 2.26
N THR A 254 -21.62 14.68 1.47
CA THR A 254 -21.53 14.70 -0.01
C THR A 254 -21.49 16.11 -0.57
N SER A 255 -22.46 16.96 -0.21
CA SER A 255 -22.52 18.34 -0.72
C SER A 255 -21.31 19.19 -0.31
N PRO A 256 -20.85 19.17 0.96
CA PRO A 256 -19.62 19.87 1.35
C PRO A 256 -18.39 19.43 0.54
N VAL A 257 -18.15 18.11 0.42
CA VAL A 257 -17.00 17.58 -0.32
C VAL A 257 -17.09 17.91 -1.81
N PHE A 258 -18.28 17.83 -2.40
CA PHE A 258 -18.52 18.15 -3.81
C PHE A 258 -18.19 19.62 -4.13
N ARG A 259 -18.73 20.56 -3.34
CA ARG A 259 -18.50 22.00 -3.55
C ARG A 259 -17.04 22.38 -3.40
N GLU A 260 -16.35 21.84 -2.38
CA GLU A 260 -14.92 22.11 -2.22
C GLU A 260 -14.12 21.51 -3.39
N THR A 261 -14.52 20.34 -3.91
CA THR A 261 -13.89 19.75 -5.10
C THR A 261 -14.07 20.63 -6.34
N LEU A 262 -15.27 21.17 -6.58
CA LEU A 262 -15.52 22.13 -7.67
C LEU A 262 -14.65 23.38 -7.55
N LYS A 263 -14.60 23.97 -6.35
CA LYS A 263 -13.79 25.16 -6.07
C LYS A 263 -12.30 24.94 -6.35
N LEU A 264 -11.75 23.79 -5.93
CA LEU A 264 -10.35 23.46 -6.23
C LEU A 264 -10.14 23.16 -7.71
N ALA A 265 -11.07 22.46 -8.36
CA ALA A 265 -11.00 22.21 -9.80
C ALA A 265 -11.00 23.51 -10.61
N ALA A 266 -11.78 24.52 -10.18
CA ALA A 266 -11.75 25.86 -10.77
C ALA A 266 -10.42 26.57 -10.52
N SER A 267 -9.97 26.59 -9.26
CA SER A 267 -8.78 27.34 -8.83
C SER A 267 -7.49 26.81 -9.48
N PHE A 268 -7.36 25.49 -9.57
CA PHE A 268 -6.19 24.82 -10.14
C PHE A 268 -6.39 24.39 -11.60
N LYS A 269 -7.54 24.72 -12.21
CA LYS A 269 -7.91 24.33 -13.58
C LYS A 269 -7.77 22.82 -13.82
N TRP A 270 -8.25 22.01 -12.89
CA TRP A 270 -8.15 20.55 -13.01
C TRP A 270 -9.08 20.04 -14.12
N GLY A 271 -8.50 19.59 -15.23
CA GLY A 271 -9.21 18.92 -16.34
C GLY A 271 -9.04 17.39 -16.37
N ASN A 272 -8.42 16.80 -15.35
CA ASN A 272 -8.06 15.39 -15.35
C ASN A 272 -9.27 14.46 -15.15
N GLU A 273 -9.17 13.24 -15.68
CA GLU A 273 -10.26 12.26 -15.68
C GLU A 273 -10.72 11.84 -14.26
N SER A 274 -9.80 11.77 -13.29
CA SER A 274 -10.15 11.25 -11.96
C SER A 274 -11.10 12.17 -11.21
N VAL A 275 -10.82 13.48 -11.22
CA VAL A 275 -11.69 14.50 -10.61
C VAL A 275 -13.04 14.56 -11.32
N TRP A 276 -13.06 14.62 -12.65
CA TRP A 276 -14.30 14.78 -13.40
C TRP A 276 -15.18 13.52 -13.37
N TYR A 277 -14.58 12.33 -13.26
CA TYR A 277 -15.32 11.11 -13.02
C TYR A 277 -15.94 11.08 -11.61
N PHE A 278 -15.20 11.55 -10.58
CA PHE A 278 -15.74 11.74 -9.23
C PHE A 278 -16.93 12.69 -9.22
N LEU A 279 -16.74 13.91 -9.74
CA LEU A 279 -17.78 14.94 -9.75
C LEU A 279 -19.04 14.45 -10.49
N ARG A 280 -18.86 13.82 -11.66
CA ARG A 280 -19.98 13.21 -12.40
C ARG A 280 -20.74 12.19 -11.55
N LEU A 281 -20.05 11.25 -10.91
CA LEU A 281 -20.72 10.21 -10.12
C LEU A 281 -21.48 10.81 -8.93
N VAL A 282 -20.94 11.83 -8.28
CA VAL A 282 -21.66 12.56 -7.22
C VAL A 282 -22.89 13.25 -7.79
N THR A 283 -22.75 13.98 -8.89
CA THR A 283 -23.88 14.67 -9.56
C THR A 283 -25.00 13.70 -9.94
N ALA A 284 -24.65 12.54 -10.50
CA ALA A 284 -25.60 11.50 -10.91
C ALA A 284 -26.33 10.83 -9.73
N ARG A 285 -25.73 10.81 -8.53
CA ARG A 285 -26.34 10.27 -7.31
C ARG A 285 -27.37 11.22 -6.68
N GLY A 286 -27.41 12.48 -7.13
CA GLY A 286 -28.35 13.48 -6.65
C GLY A 286 -27.65 14.55 -5.81
N VAL A 287 -27.25 15.64 -6.47
CA VAL A 287 -26.88 16.91 -5.85
C VAL A 287 -28.00 17.93 -6.03
N THR A 288 -27.93 19.07 -5.33
CA THR A 288 -28.93 20.14 -5.49
C THR A 288 -28.89 20.72 -6.90
N ASN A 289 -29.99 21.32 -7.38
CA ASN A 289 -29.99 21.95 -8.72
C ASN A 289 -28.93 23.05 -8.84
N SER A 290 -28.71 23.82 -7.77
CA SER A 290 -27.63 24.82 -7.71
C SER A 290 -26.25 24.19 -7.90
N ASP A 291 -26.00 23.01 -7.31
CA ASP A 291 -24.73 22.30 -7.46
C ASP A 291 -24.55 21.76 -8.90
N LYS A 292 -25.64 21.36 -9.56
CA LYS A 292 -25.63 20.95 -10.98
C LYS A 292 -25.29 22.11 -11.91
N ASP A 293 -25.91 23.27 -11.67
CA ASP A 293 -25.66 24.47 -12.47
C ASP A 293 -24.21 24.94 -12.33
N GLU A 294 -23.66 24.92 -11.11
CA GLU A 294 -22.26 25.26 -10.85
C GLU A 294 -21.29 24.27 -11.52
N PHE A 295 -21.57 22.96 -11.44
CA PHE A 295 -20.81 21.93 -12.13
C PHE A 295 -20.76 22.17 -13.64
N GLU A 296 -21.90 22.43 -14.29
CA GLU A 296 -21.97 22.65 -15.74
C GLU A 296 -21.27 23.94 -16.17
N SER A 297 -21.48 25.02 -15.40
CA SER A 297 -20.83 26.30 -15.64
C SER A 297 -19.30 26.17 -15.59
N LEU A 298 -18.78 25.47 -14.57
CA LEU A 298 -17.36 25.24 -14.43
C LEU A 298 -16.81 24.35 -15.56
N ARG A 299 -17.51 23.24 -15.86
CA ARG A 299 -17.12 22.31 -16.94
C ARG A 299 -16.95 23.05 -18.26
N LYS A 300 -17.94 23.87 -18.63
CA LYS A 300 -17.93 24.68 -19.86
C LYS A 300 -16.75 25.66 -19.86
N THR A 301 -16.54 26.37 -18.76
CA THR A 301 -15.43 27.33 -18.62
C THR A 301 -14.06 26.66 -18.82
N LEU A 302 -13.84 25.48 -18.22
CA LEU A 302 -12.59 24.73 -18.41
C LEU A 302 -12.49 24.15 -19.82
N TRP A 303 -13.60 23.73 -20.43
CA TRP A 303 -13.59 23.17 -21.78
C TRP A 303 -13.23 24.23 -22.84
N GLU A 304 -13.78 25.44 -22.73
CA GLU A 304 -13.48 26.57 -23.63
C GLU A 304 -12.01 27.02 -23.53
N THR A 305 -11.38 26.85 -22.37
CA THR A 305 -9.99 27.24 -22.12
C THR A 305 -8.99 26.09 -22.32
N ALA A 306 -9.46 24.86 -22.48
CA ALA A 306 -8.61 23.71 -22.72
C ALA A 306 -8.03 23.72 -24.14
N SER A 307 -6.78 23.27 -24.28
CA SER A 307 -6.11 23.19 -25.59
C SER A 307 -6.84 22.22 -26.52
N GLU A 308 -6.91 22.57 -27.80
CA GLU A 308 -7.58 21.76 -28.82
C GLU A 308 -6.96 20.36 -28.91
N GLY A 309 -7.80 19.33 -28.93
CA GLY A 309 -7.36 17.92 -28.98
C GLY A 309 -6.73 17.35 -27.70
N SER A 310 -6.63 18.13 -26.61
CA SER A 310 -6.10 17.67 -25.32
C SER A 310 -6.95 16.56 -24.67
N ILE A 311 -6.34 15.79 -23.77
CA ILE A 311 -7.04 14.72 -23.03
C ILE A 311 -8.10 15.36 -22.11
N GLU A 312 -7.76 16.48 -21.50
CA GLU A 312 -8.60 17.27 -20.61
C GLU A 312 -9.87 17.74 -21.32
N LYS A 313 -9.74 18.29 -22.55
CA LYS A 313 -10.90 18.71 -23.34
C LYS A 313 -11.84 17.55 -23.63
N LYS A 314 -11.30 16.39 -24.02
CA LYS A 314 -12.08 15.14 -24.24
C LYS A 314 -12.75 14.64 -22.95
N THR A 315 -12.08 14.76 -21.81
CA THR A 315 -12.66 14.41 -20.50
C THR A 315 -13.86 15.29 -20.18
N LEU A 316 -13.75 16.61 -20.41
CA LEU A 316 -14.82 17.58 -20.19
C LEU A 316 -16.00 17.43 -21.18
N GLU A 317 -15.73 17.02 -22.42
CA GLU A 317 -16.78 16.65 -23.39
C GLU A 317 -17.53 15.39 -22.96
N ARG A 318 -16.80 14.36 -22.52
CA ARG A 318 -17.43 13.14 -21.98
C ARG A 318 -18.29 13.46 -20.76
N ALA A 319 -17.84 14.39 -19.91
CA ALA A 319 -18.60 14.83 -18.74
C ALA A 319 -19.98 15.41 -19.10
N GLU A 320 -20.10 16.11 -20.24
CA GLU A 320 -21.36 16.66 -20.76
C GLU A 320 -22.36 15.60 -21.18
N GLN A 321 -21.90 14.61 -21.96
CA GLN A 321 -22.74 13.55 -22.52
C GLN A 321 -23.48 12.76 -21.44
N TRP A 322 -22.97 12.80 -20.21
CA TRP A 322 -23.52 12.09 -19.07
C TRP A 322 -24.67 12.82 -18.38
N LEU A 323 -24.78 14.14 -18.54
CA LEU A 323 -25.91 14.93 -18.01
C LEU A 323 -27.12 14.88 -18.94
N MET A 324 -26.88 14.70 -20.24
CA MET A 324 -27.93 14.48 -21.23
C MET A 324 -28.53 13.07 -21.21
N ALA A 325 -27.88 12.11 -20.54
CA ALA A 325 -28.28 10.69 -20.49
C ALA A 325 -29.00 10.27 -19.20
N SER A 326 -29.26 11.20 -18.27
CA SER A 326 -30.09 10.94 -17.09
C SER A 326 -31.56 11.26 -17.41
N PRO A 327 -32.47 10.27 -17.46
CA PRO A 327 -33.90 10.52 -17.56
C PRO A 327 -34.48 11.18 -16.30
#